data_AF-A0A1S6HNE0-F1
#
_entry.id   AF-A0A1S6HNE0-F1
#
_cell.length_a   1.000
_cell.length_b   1.000
_cell.length_c   1.000
_cell.angle_alpha   90.00
_cell.angle_beta   90.00
_cell.angle_gamma   90.00
#
_symmetry.space_group_name_H-M   'P 1'
#
loop_
_entity.id
_entity.type
_entity.pdbx_description
1 polymer ?
#
loop_
_entity_poly.entity_id
_entity_poly.type
_entity_poly.pdbx_seq_one_letter_code
_entity_poly.pdbx_strand_id
1 'polypeptide(L)'
;MKTNELLRQLSVQLKQLERDVLQHDANLPNREQKLLRDTDRFNDELFIQSGAKLAPCIEQINKSIKQLGKLIKGNISTDTIALSCERIQDKFTAVRRALNTTSLGANSASQQRAFRVAQAKKRRNKSHNESGFNWIAAGVMHNSHQLYAELNKHLNWVSAFEQKILTLQSQLDNCPSADKIQMQNELLLVHRRLGKCRQAISYIEDRIQAFERPFSQTYKPFNR
;
A
#
# COMPACT_ATOMS: atom_id res chain seq x y z
N MET A 1 47.98 6.48 19.12
CA MET A 1 47.44 7.86 18.93
C MET A 1 47.01 8.42 20.27
N LYS A 2 47.25 9.70 20.54
CA LYS A 2 46.68 10.35 21.73
C LYS A 2 45.17 10.52 21.51
N THR A 3 44.34 10.19 22.50
CA THR A 3 42.86 10.24 22.40
C THR A 3 42.31 11.60 21.96
N ASN A 4 43.00 12.69 22.30
CA ASN A 4 42.67 14.05 21.84
C ASN A 4 42.87 14.25 20.32
N GLU A 5 43.86 13.57 19.73
CA GLU A 5 44.11 13.63 18.30
C GLU A 5 43.02 12.90 17.51
N LEU A 6 42.55 11.77 18.03
CA LEU A 6 41.42 11.02 17.47
C LEU A 6 40.14 11.86 17.44
N LEU A 7 39.78 12.52 18.55
CA LEU A 7 38.61 13.40 18.61
C LEU A 7 38.70 14.54 17.60
N ARG A 8 39.90 15.11 17.41
CA ARG A 8 40.14 16.15 16.41
C ARG A 8 39.92 15.61 15.00
N GLN A 9 40.46 14.43 14.69
CA GLN A 9 40.29 13.78 13.39
C GLN A 9 38.82 13.47 13.09
N LEU A 10 38.09 12.87 14.03
CA LEU A 10 36.66 12.58 13.88
C LEU A 10 35.85 13.86 13.65
N SER A 11 36.19 14.95 14.35
CA SER A 11 35.52 16.24 14.16
C SER A 11 35.78 16.83 12.77
N VAL A 12 37.00 16.70 12.24
CA VAL A 12 37.34 17.14 10.88
C VAL A 12 36.61 16.30 9.84
N GLN A 13 36.59 14.97 10.01
CA GLN A 13 35.87 14.06 9.12
C GLN A 13 34.36 14.32 9.14
N LEU A 14 33.77 14.60 10.31
CA LEU A 14 32.35 14.95 10.43
C LEU A 14 32.02 16.21 9.66
N LYS A 15 32.85 17.27 9.79
CA LYS A 15 32.66 18.52 9.03
C LYS A 15 32.71 18.32 7.53
N GLN A 16 33.57 17.42 7.04
CA GLN A 16 33.59 17.12 5.62
C GLN A 16 32.32 16.39 5.18
N LEU A 17 31.94 15.35 5.93
CA LEU A 17 30.71 14.59 5.66
C LEU A 17 29.46 15.47 5.70
N GLU A 18 29.42 16.42 6.63
CA GLU A 18 28.33 17.40 6.76
C GLU A 18 28.15 18.23 5.49
N ARG A 19 29.25 18.72 4.88
CA ARG A 19 29.17 19.47 3.61
C ARG A 19 28.61 18.60 2.49
N ASP A 20 29.11 17.36 2.38
CA ASP A 20 28.68 16.42 1.35
C ASP A 20 27.19 16.10 1.49
N VAL A 21 26.72 15.91 2.74
CA VAL A 21 25.32 15.68 3.08
C VAL A 21 24.44 16.89 2.77
N LEU A 22 24.86 18.11 3.14
CA LEU A 22 24.09 19.31 2.87
C LEU A 22 23.95 19.56 1.36
N GLN A 23 25.02 19.35 0.59
CA GLN A 23 24.99 19.45 -0.86
C GLN A 23 24.07 18.38 -1.47
N HIS A 24 24.16 17.14 -1.01
CA HIS A 24 23.28 16.07 -1.43
C HIS A 24 21.80 16.40 -1.15
N ASP A 25 21.47 16.81 0.08
CA ASP A 25 20.11 17.10 0.50
C ASP A 25 19.51 18.31 -0.24
N ALA A 26 20.34 19.31 -0.58
CA ALA A 26 19.93 20.45 -1.39
C ALA A 26 19.65 20.07 -2.86
N ASN A 27 20.44 19.14 -3.41
CA ASN A 27 20.30 18.68 -4.79
C ASN A 27 19.29 17.54 -4.96
N LEU A 28 18.73 17.01 -3.86
CA LEU A 28 17.82 15.88 -3.89
C LEU A 28 16.46 16.28 -4.51
N PRO A 29 16.05 15.70 -5.65
CA PRO A 29 14.81 16.10 -6.31
C PRO A 29 13.57 15.83 -5.46
N ASN A 30 12.57 16.72 -5.54
CA ASN A 30 11.29 16.59 -4.82
C ASN A 30 10.59 15.23 -5.03
N ARG A 31 10.75 14.63 -6.21
CA ARG A 31 10.19 13.31 -6.53
C ARG A 31 10.84 12.22 -5.68
N GLU A 32 12.17 12.21 -5.59
CA GLU A 32 12.92 11.24 -4.80
C GLU A 32 12.68 11.44 -3.31
N GLN A 33 12.60 12.70 -2.86
CA GLN A 33 12.22 13.03 -1.50
C GLN A 33 10.86 12.40 -1.11
N LYS A 34 9.87 12.51 -1.99
CA LYS A 34 8.54 11.91 -1.77
C LYS A 34 8.58 10.39 -1.78
N LEU A 35 9.39 9.78 -2.64
CA LEU A 35 9.51 8.32 -2.73
C LEU A 35 10.17 7.73 -1.50
N LEU A 36 11.18 8.42 -0.96
CA LEU A 36 11.98 7.96 0.17
C LEU A 36 11.45 8.42 1.54
N ARG A 37 10.33 9.16 1.57
CA ARG A 37 9.78 9.75 2.81
C ARG A 37 9.51 8.70 3.90
N ASP A 38 8.96 7.57 3.50
CA ASP A 38 8.53 6.50 4.41
C ASP A 38 9.45 5.27 4.28
N THR A 39 10.69 5.47 3.84
CA THR A 39 11.68 4.40 3.70
C THR A 39 12.66 4.46 4.86
N ASP A 40 12.79 3.35 5.58
CA ASP A 40 13.82 3.19 6.61
C ASP A 40 15.16 2.95 5.92
N ARG A 41 16.01 3.99 5.92
CA ARG A 41 17.30 3.98 5.20
C ARG A 41 18.43 3.36 6.00
N PHE A 42 18.24 3.22 7.31
CA PHE A 42 19.24 2.78 8.26
C PHE A 42 18.66 1.72 9.19
N ASN A 43 19.54 0.90 9.76
CA ASN A 43 19.17 0.10 10.93
C ASN A 43 18.93 1.05 12.12
N ASP A 44 17.86 0.82 12.86
CA ASP A 44 17.48 1.58 14.06
C ASP A 44 18.59 1.63 15.12
N GLU A 45 19.48 0.63 15.14
CA GLU A 45 20.65 0.61 16.02
C GLU A 45 21.70 1.68 15.69
N LEU A 46 21.74 2.15 14.43
CA LEU A 46 22.68 3.16 13.94
C LEU A 46 22.07 4.55 13.97
N PHE A 47 20.85 4.69 13.42
CA PHE A 47 20.14 5.96 13.35
C PHE A 47 18.65 5.76 13.57
N ILE A 48 18.10 6.59 14.45
CA ILE A 48 16.64 6.73 14.54
C ILE A 48 16.27 7.84 13.55
N GLN A 49 16.01 7.46 12.31
CA GLN A 49 15.63 8.41 11.27
C GLN A 49 14.81 7.78 10.15
N SER A 50 13.70 8.45 9.82
CA SER A 50 12.91 8.21 8.63
C SER A 50 13.06 9.35 7.63
N GLY A 51 12.94 9.02 6.33
CA GLY A 51 12.89 10.00 5.27
C GLY A 51 14.17 10.17 4.45
N ALA A 52 14.09 11.09 3.48
CA ALA A 52 15.04 11.15 2.37
C ALA A 52 16.33 11.92 2.68
N LYS A 53 16.25 12.93 3.56
CA LYS A 53 17.37 13.81 3.93
C LYS A 53 18.35 13.09 4.85
N LEU A 54 19.62 13.42 4.78
CA LEU A 54 20.67 12.83 5.63
C LEU A 54 21.19 13.78 6.71
N ALA A 55 20.84 15.08 6.65
CA ALA A 55 21.27 16.07 7.64
C ALA A 55 21.02 15.67 9.11
N PRO A 56 19.87 15.06 9.51
CA PRO A 56 19.67 14.65 10.90
C PRO A 56 20.64 13.54 11.37
N CYS A 57 21.20 12.73 10.46
CA CYS A 57 22.23 11.74 10.80
C CYS A 57 23.52 12.42 11.30
N ILE A 58 23.87 13.58 10.72
CA ILE A 58 25.07 14.34 11.11
C ILE A 58 24.96 14.81 12.55
N GLU A 59 23.78 15.29 12.97
CA GLU A 59 23.55 15.68 14.36
C GLU A 59 23.73 14.51 15.33
N GLN A 60 23.28 13.31 14.95
CA GLN A 60 23.43 12.11 15.76
C GLN A 60 24.90 11.67 15.88
N ILE A 61 25.68 11.74 14.79
CA ILE A 61 27.12 11.46 14.84
C ILE A 61 27.83 12.48 15.73
N ASN A 62 27.50 13.76 15.61
CA ASN A 62 28.06 14.82 16.45
C ASN A 62 27.80 14.55 17.94
N LYS A 63 26.57 14.15 18.30
CA LYS A 63 26.20 13.77 19.67
C LYS A 63 27.05 12.58 20.15
N SER A 64 27.26 11.56 19.32
CA SER A 64 28.10 10.41 19.66
C SER A 64 29.59 10.79 19.84
N ILE A 65 30.15 11.67 18.99
CA ILE A 65 31.54 12.17 19.16
C ILE A 65 31.67 12.98 20.47
N LYS A 66 30.69 13.82 20.80
CA LYS A 66 30.68 14.56 22.08
C LYS A 66 30.61 13.61 23.28
N GLN A 67 29.83 12.55 23.20
CA GLN A 67 29.76 11.50 24.23
C GLN A 67 31.11 10.78 24.39
N LEU A 68 31.75 10.39 23.28
CA LEU A 68 33.09 9.80 23.30
C LEU A 68 34.10 10.73 24.00
N GLY A 69 34.04 12.04 23.73
CA GLY A 69 34.89 13.02 24.41
C GLY A 69 34.67 13.07 25.93
N LYS A 70 33.43 12.86 26.41
CA LYS A 70 33.15 12.74 27.85
C LYS A 70 33.72 11.45 28.44
N LEU A 71 33.59 10.32 27.74
CA LEU A 71 34.14 9.03 28.19
C LEU A 71 35.66 9.08 28.34
N ILE A 72 36.35 9.69 27.37
CA ILE A 72 37.81 9.87 27.40
C ILE A 72 38.23 10.74 28.60
N LYS A 73 37.53 11.87 28.84
CA LYS A 73 37.83 12.75 29.98
C LYS A 73 37.54 12.09 31.33
N GLY A 74 36.51 11.26 31.40
CA GLY A 74 36.14 10.50 32.59
C GLY A 74 37.02 9.29 32.87
N ASN A 75 38.02 9.02 32.03
CA ASN A 75 38.95 7.89 32.14
C ASN A 75 38.22 6.54 32.25
N ILE A 76 37.13 6.40 31.49
CA ILE A 76 36.32 5.17 31.41
C ILE A 76 37.14 4.04 30.78
N SER A 77 36.73 2.77 30.98
CA SER A 77 37.43 1.61 30.45
C SER A 77 37.71 1.71 28.95
N THR A 78 38.90 1.24 28.57
CA THR A 78 39.39 1.25 27.18
C THR A 78 38.44 0.53 26.23
N ASP A 79 37.83 -0.56 26.68
CA ASP A 79 36.92 -1.38 25.87
C ASP A 79 35.64 -0.60 25.53
N THR A 80 35.11 0.17 26.49
CA THR A 80 33.94 1.03 26.25
C THR A 80 34.26 2.14 25.26
N ILE A 81 35.47 2.71 25.34
CA ILE A 81 35.95 3.73 24.41
C ILE A 81 36.10 3.13 23.01
N ALA A 82 36.70 1.94 22.89
CA ALA A 82 36.87 1.23 21.62
C ALA A 82 35.52 0.93 20.95
N LEU A 83 34.56 0.36 21.71
CA LEU A 83 33.22 0.10 21.22
C LEU A 83 32.50 1.38 20.76
N SER A 84 32.67 2.48 21.50
CA SER A 84 32.12 3.77 21.07
C SER A 84 32.74 4.27 19.77
N CYS A 85 34.03 4.01 19.52
CA CYS A 85 34.69 4.38 18.28
C CYS A 85 34.16 3.56 17.09
N GLU A 86 33.99 2.25 17.27
CA GLU A 86 33.41 1.36 16.25
C GLU A 86 32.01 1.82 15.87
N ARG A 87 31.14 2.08 16.85
CA ARG A 87 29.77 2.56 16.58
C ARG A 87 29.75 3.89 15.84
N ILE A 88 30.69 4.80 16.12
CA ILE A 88 30.82 6.06 15.37
C ILE A 88 31.26 5.77 13.92
N GLN A 89 32.22 4.87 13.73
CA GLN A 89 32.71 4.49 12.40
C GLN A 89 31.62 3.82 11.55
N ASP A 90 30.79 2.98 12.15
CA ASP A 90 29.64 2.36 11.47
C ASP A 90 28.64 3.41 11.01
N LYS A 91 28.36 4.42 11.85
CA LYS A 91 27.51 5.56 11.48
C LYS A 91 28.08 6.36 10.30
N PHE A 92 29.40 6.63 10.30
CA PHE A 92 30.06 7.28 9.15
C PHE A 92 29.90 6.46 7.87
N THR A 93 30.15 5.14 7.96
CA THR A 93 30.06 4.21 6.83
C THR A 93 28.64 4.15 6.28
N ALA A 94 27.65 4.08 7.17
CA ALA A 94 26.24 4.06 6.81
C ALA A 94 25.83 5.34 6.07
N VAL A 95 26.18 6.54 6.57
CA VAL A 95 25.85 7.80 5.88
C VAL A 95 26.54 7.90 4.53
N ARG A 96 27.83 7.52 4.42
CA ARG A 96 28.54 7.49 3.13
C ARG A 96 27.89 6.53 2.14
N ARG A 97 27.48 5.35 2.60
CA ARG A 97 26.74 4.40 1.77
C ARG A 97 25.43 5.01 1.30
N ALA A 98 24.68 5.61 2.21
CA ALA A 98 23.41 6.25 1.90
C ALA A 98 23.55 7.37 0.86
N LEU A 99 24.58 8.22 0.97
CA LEU A 99 24.89 9.26 -0.03
C LEU A 99 25.05 8.66 -1.44
N ASN A 100 25.79 7.55 -1.53
CA ASN A 100 26.11 6.93 -2.81
C ASN A 100 24.96 6.09 -3.38
N THR A 101 23.99 5.67 -2.55
CA THR A 101 22.90 4.78 -2.97
C THR A 101 21.53 5.43 -2.99
N THR A 102 21.41 6.73 -2.69
CA THR A 102 20.11 7.44 -2.68
C THR A 102 19.34 7.26 -3.99
N SER A 103 19.98 7.46 -5.14
CA SER A 103 19.35 7.33 -6.46
C SER A 103 18.91 5.89 -6.75
N LEU A 104 19.73 4.91 -6.38
CA LEU A 104 19.40 3.49 -6.50
C LEU A 104 18.20 3.12 -5.61
N GLY A 105 18.15 3.66 -4.39
CA GLY A 105 17.02 3.49 -3.47
C GLY A 105 15.73 4.13 -4.00
N ALA A 106 15.81 5.33 -4.57
CA ALA A 106 14.65 5.98 -5.18
C ALA A 106 14.12 5.18 -6.39
N ASN A 107 15.03 4.65 -7.22
CA ASN A 107 14.68 3.82 -8.36
C ASN A 107 14.00 2.51 -7.92
N SER A 108 14.55 1.81 -6.93
CA SER A 108 13.96 0.57 -6.42
C SER A 108 12.58 0.80 -5.78
N ALA A 109 12.42 1.87 -5.00
CA ALA A 109 11.12 2.28 -4.44
C ALA A 109 10.10 2.59 -5.54
N SER A 110 10.52 3.25 -6.62
CA SER A 110 9.65 3.54 -7.76
C SER A 110 9.20 2.27 -8.50
N GLN A 111 10.10 1.31 -8.69
CA GLN A 111 9.82 0.03 -9.35
C GLN A 111 8.88 -0.83 -8.51
N GLN A 112 9.11 -0.91 -7.20
CA GLN A 112 8.22 -1.60 -6.27
C GLN A 112 6.81 -1.00 -6.28
N ARG A 113 6.70 0.33 -6.29
CA ARG A 113 5.40 1.01 -6.40
C ARG A 113 4.71 0.66 -7.72
N ALA A 114 5.41 0.73 -8.84
CA ALA A 114 4.86 0.38 -10.16
C ALA A 114 4.36 -1.07 -10.18
N PHE A 115 5.14 -1.99 -9.62
CA PHE A 115 4.77 -3.41 -9.50
C PHE A 115 3.51 -3.61 -8.65
N ARG A 116 3.43 -2.98 -7.47
CA ARG A 116 2.25 -3.04 -6.59
C ARG A 116 0.99 -2.54 -7.30
N VAL A 117 1.09 -1.41 -8.00
CA VAL A 117 -0.02 -0.86 -8.79
C VAL A 117 -0.44 -1.80 -9.91
N ALA A 118 0.53 -2.37 -10.65
CA ALA A 118 0.26 -3.33 -11.72
C ALA A 118 -0.43 -4.60 -11.18
N GLN A 119 0.01 -5.14 -10.04
CA GLN A 119 -0.64 -6.27 -9.40
C GLN A 119 -2.06 -5.95 -8.94
N ALA A 120 -2.28 -4.80 -8.30
CA ALA A 120 -3.61 -4.38 -7.88
C ALA A 120 -4.57 -4.27 -9.08
N LYS A 121 -4.11 -3.70 -10.19
CA LYS A 121 -4.88 -3.63 -11.45
C LYS A 121 -5.20 -5.03 -11.99
N LYS A 122 -4.23 -5.95 -12.00
CA LYS A 122 -4.45 -7.34 -12.42
C LYS A 122 -5.50 -8.05 -11.56
N ARG A 123 -5.44 -7.89 -10.23
CA ARG A 123 -6.43 -8.48 -9.31
C ARG A 123 -7.84 -7.93 -9.56
N ARG A 124 -7.97 -6.62 -9.75
CA ARG A 124 -9.26 -5.99 -10.08
C ARG A 124 -9.84 -6.51 -11.40
N ASN A 125 -9.00 -6.66 -12.42
CA ASN A 125 -9.42 -7.19 -13.72
C ASN A 125 -9.75 -8.70 -13.68
N LYS A 126 -9.07 -9.48 -12.83
CA LYS A 126 -9.38 -10.90 -12.65
C LYS A 126 -10.75 -11.09 -11.99
N SER A 127 -11.00 -10.40 -10.87
CA SER A 127 -12.31 -10.40 -10.20
C SER A 127 -13.44 -9.97 -11.14
N HIS A 128 -13.17 -8.99 -12.01
CA HIS A 128 -14.09 -8.57 -13.06
C HIS A 128 -14.41 -9.68 -14.08
N ASN A 129 -13.40 -10.43 -14.54
CA ASN A 129 -13.60 -11.50 -15.51
C ASN A 129 -14.28 -12.72 -14.88
N GLU A 130 -14.04 -13.00 -13.59
CA GLU A 130 -14.64 -14.13 -12.87
C GLU A 130 -16.11 -13.92 -12.49
N SER A 131 -16.60 -12.68 -12.41
CA SER A 131 -17.99 -12.40 -11.99
C SER A 131 -19.04 -12.90 -12.99
N GLY A 132 -18.66 -13.16 -14.25
CA GLY A 132 -19.59 -13.54 -15.32
C GLY A 132 -20.50 -12.40 -15.81
N PHE A 133 -20.36 -11.20 -15.25
CA PHE A 133 -21.11 -10.00 -15.62
C PHE A 133 -20.31 -9.03 -16.52
N ASN A 134 -19.28 -9.54 -17.19
CA ASN A 134 -18.43 -8.76 -18.11
C ASN A 134 -19.26 -8.08 -19.22
N TRP A 135 -20.38 -8.67 -19.64
CA TRP A 135 -21.27 -8.07 -20.64
C TRP A 135 -21.96 -6.79 -20.14
N ILE A 136 -22.34 -6.73 -18.85
CA ILE A 136 -22.85 -5.51 -18.20
C ILE A 136 -21.75 -4.44 -18.24
N ALA A 137 -20.50 -4.87 -18.04
CA ALA A 137 -19.36 -3.97 -18.06
C ALA A 137 -19.00 -3.42 -19.45
N ALA A 138 -19.19 -4.21 -20.50
CA ALA A 138 -18.85 -3.83 -21.87
C ALA A 138 -19.93 -2.97 -22.54
N GLY A 139 -21.21 -3.20 -22.23
CA GLY A 139 -22.35 -2.57 -22.93
C GLY A 139 -22.98 -1.36 -22.23
N VAL A 140 -22.93 -1.28 -20.90
CA VAL A 140 -23.77 -0.37 -20.09
C VAL A 140 -22.94 0.67 -19.32
N MET A 141 -21.60 0.56 -19.32
CA MET A 141 -20.71 1.26 -18.38
C MET A 141 -20.24 2.67 -18.79
N HIS A 142 -20.74 3.24 -19.88
CA HIS A 142 -20.29 4.57 -20.32
C HIS A 142 -21.12 5.71 -19.73
N ASN A 143 -22.25 5.43 -19.06
CA ASN A 143 -23.15 6.43 -18.49
C ASN A 143 -23.85 5.93 -17.21
N SER A 144 -23.87 6.73 -16.15
CA SER A 144 -24.58 6.42 -14.90
C SER A 144 -26.08 6.12 -15.10
N HIS A 145 -26.75 6.81 -16.03
CA HIS A 145 -28.16 6.57 -16.34
C HIS A 145 -28.41 5.17 -16.90
N GLN A 146 -27.47 4.64 -17.69
CA GLN A 146 -27.58 3.29 -18.23
C GLN A 146 -27.45 2.24 -17.12
N LEU A 147 -26.58 2.48 -16.12
CA LEU A 147 -26.46 1.61 -14.95
C LEU A 147 -27.75 1.57 -14.13
N TYR A 148 -28.36 2.73 -13.88
CA TYR A 148 -29.65 2.79 -13.19
C TYR A 148 -30.77 2.10 -13.99
N ALA A 149 -30.80 2.27 -15.31
CA ALA A 149 -31.76 1.58 -16.16
C ALA A 149 -31.59 0.06 -16.10
N GLU A 150 -30.36 -0.44 -16.12
CA GLU A 150 -30.06 -1.87 -16.03
C GLU A 150 -30.36 -2.42 -14.62
N LEU A 151 -30.02 -1.67 -13.57
CA LEU A 151 -30.39 -1.99 -12.19
C LEU A 151 -31.91 -2.18 -12.07
N ASN A 152 -32.69 -1.25 -12.63
CA ASN A 152 -34.14 -1.32 -12.58
C ASN A 152 -34.71 -2.56 -13.31
N LYS A 153 -34.12 -2.97 -14.44
CA LYS A 153 -34.50 -4.23 -15.10
C LYS A 153 -34.28 -5.44 -14.19
N HIS A 154 -33.12 -5.52 -13.53
CA HIS A 154 -32.82 -6.62 -12.62
C HIS A 154 -33.73 -6.64 -11.39
N LEU A 155 -34.07 -5.47 -10.83
CA LEU A 155 -35.05 -5.35 -9.73
C LEU A 155 -36.44 -5.86 -10.15
N ASN A 156 -36.90 -5.49 -11.35
CA ASN A 156 -38.16 -5.98 -11.91
C ASN A 156 -38.14 -7.50 -12.11
N TRP A 157 -37.03 -8.07 -12.60
CA TRP A 157 -36.87 -9.51 -12.74
C TRP A 157 -36.87 -10.24 -11.39
N VAL A 158 -36.25 -9.67 -10.37
CA VAL A 158 -36.31 -10.23 -9.00
C VAL A 158 -37.76 -10.34 -8.54
N SER A 159 -38.53 -9.26 -8.64
CA SER A 159 -39.95 -9.26 -8.27
C SER A 159 -40.75 -10.30 -9.06
N ALA A 160 -40.56 -10.37 -10.38
CA ALA A 160 -41.24 -11.35 -11.22
C ALA A 160 -40.87 -12.81 -10.87
N PHE A 161 -39.60 -13.10 -10.57
CA PHE A 161 -39.18 -14.44 -10.16
C PHE A 161 -39.68 -14.82 -8.78
N GLU A 162 -39.75 -13.89 -7.83
CA GLU A 162 -40.34 -14.12 -6.51
C GLU A 162 -41.82 -14.46 -6.61
N GLN A 163 -42.58 -13.73 -7.43
CA GLN A 163 -43.99 -14.06 -7.71
C GLN A 163 -44.12 -15.44 -8.37
N LYS A 164 -43.27 -15.75 -9.35
CA LYS A 164 -43.27 -17.06 -10.02
C LYS A 164 -42.94 -18.21 -9.06
N ILE A 165 -42.02 -18.01 -8.11
CA ILE A 165 -41.72 -18.99 -7.06
C ILE A 165 -42.96 -19.28 -6.21
N LEU A 166 -43.68 -18.24 -5.77
CA LEU A 166 -44.90 -18.39 -4.99
C LEU A 166 -45.98 -19.16 -5.75
N THR A 167 -46.18 -18.83 -7.04
CA THR A 167 -47.13 -19.55 -7.90
C THR A 167 -46.74 -21.03 -8.05
N LEU A 168 -45.48 -21.31 -8.35
CA LEU A 168 -44.99 -22.69 -8.52
C LEU A 168 -45.11 -23.50 -7.23
N GLN A 169 -44.81 -22.90 -6.06
CA GLN A 169 -44.98 -23.54 -4.76
C GLN A 169 -46.45 -23.91 -4.49
N SER A 170 -47.37 -22.97 -4.70
CA SER A 170 -48.81 -23.21 -4.54
C SER A 170 -49.35 -24.29 -5.48
N GLN A 171 -48.84 -24.34 -6.72
CA GLN A 171 -49.20 -25.39 -7.67
C GLN A 171 -48.66 -26.76 -7.28
N LEU A 172 -47.46 -26.80 -6.68
CA LEU A 172 -46.78 -28.03 -6.26
C LEU A 172 -47.53 -28.73 -5.12
N ASP A 173 -48.15 -27.96 -4.22
CA ASP A 173 -48.98 -28.47 -3.13
C ASP A 173 -50.24 -29.21 -3.63
N ASN A 174 -50.75 -28.83 -4.81
CA ASN A 174 -52.01 -29.35 -5.39
C ASN A 174 -51.78 -30.30 -6.58
N CYS A 175 -50.53 -30.64 -6.87
CA CYS A 175 -50.14 -31.36 -8.09
C CYS A 175 -50.19 -32.90 -7.94
N PRO A 176 -50.65 -33.65 -8.97
CA PRO A 176 -50.51 -35.11 -9.03
C PRO A 176 -49.03 -35.54 -9.01
N SER A 177 -48.75 -36.74 -8.50
CA SER A 177 -47.37 -37.24 -8.31
C SER A 177 -46.52 -37.25 -9.60
N ALA A 178 -47.15 -37.43 -10.77
CA ALA A 178 -46.46 -37.50 -12.05
C ALA A 178 -45.77 -36.19 -12.47
N ASP A 179 -46.38 -35.03 -12.19
CA ASP A 179 -45.88 -33.72 -12.64
C ASP A 179 -45.01 -33.02 -11.57
N LYS A 180 -44.97 -33.56 -10.34
CA LYS A 180 -44.21 -32.97 -9.21
C LYS A 180 -42.73 -32.77 -9.54
N ILE A 181 -42.09 -33.75 -10.18
CA ILE A 181 -40.66 -33.68 -10.51
C ILE A 181 -40.38 -32.54 -11.51
N GLN A 182 -41.25 -32.37 -12.50
CA GLN A 182 -41.12 -31.30 -13.49
C GLN A 182 -41.26 -29.93 -12.83
N MET A 183 -42.27 -29.75 -11.97
CA MET A 183 -42.51 -28.50 -11.25
C MET A 183 -41.38 -28.16 -10.27
N GLN A 184 -40.83 -29.17 -9.58
CA GLN A 184 -39.64 -29.01 -8.71
C GLN A 184 -38.42 -28.55 -9.51
N ASN A 185 -38.18 -29.13 -10.68
CA ASN A 185 -37.07 -28.72 -11.55
C ASN A 185 -37.25 -27.28 -12.06
N GLU A 186 -38.47 -26.89 -12.43
CA GLU A 186 -38.76 -25.52 -12.81
C GLU A 186 -38.51 -24.55 -11.65
N LEU A 187 -38.97 -24.88 -10.45
CA LEU A 187 -38.74 -24.10 -9.23
C LEU A 187 -37.23 -23.91 -8.96
N LEU A 188 -36.42 -24.97 -9.06
CA LEU A 188 -34.97 -24.89 -8.92
C LEU A 188 -34.32 -23.98 -9.96
N LEU A 189 -34.77 -24.04 -11.22
CA LEU A 189 -34.29 -23.16 -12.28
C LEU A 189 -34.63 -21.69 -12.00
N VAL A 190 -35.83 -21.40 -11.51
CA VAL A 190 -36.24 -20.04 -11.14
C VAL A 190 -35.42 -19.53 -9.96
N HIS A 191 -35.18 -20.33 -8.92
CA HIS A 191 -34.29 -19.97 -7.81
C HIS A 191 -32.86 -19.67 -8.28
N ARG A 192 -32.32 -20.46 -9.20
CA ARG A 192 -30.99 -20.22 -9.77
C ARG A 192 -30.93 -18.88 -10.52
N ARG A 193 -31.97 -18.56 -11.30
CA ARG A 193 -32.08 -17.27 -12.02
C ARG A 193 -32.22 -16.09 -11.06
N LEU A 194 -33.02 -16.23 -10.00
CA LEU A 194 -33.16 -15.24 -8.94
C LEU A 194 -31.81 -14.94 -8.27
N GLY A 195 -31.06 -15.98 -7.91
CA GLY A 195 -29.72 -15.84 -7.35
C GLY A 195 -28.77 -15.09 -8.28
N LYS A 196 -28.82 -15.37 -9.59
CA LYS A 196 -28.03 -14.63 -10.60
C LYS A 196 -28.45 -13.17 -10.75
N CYS A 197 -29.74 -12.85 -10.65
CA CYS A 197 -30.22 -11.47 -10.69
C CYS A 197 -29.75 -10.68 -9.46
N ARG A 198 -29.81 -11.28 -8.26
CA ARG A 198 -29.28 -10.64 -7.04
C ARG A 198 -27.79 -10.39 -7.11
N GLN A 199 -27.02 -11.33 -7.66
CA GLN A 199 -25.58 -11.14 -7.92
C GLN A 199 -25.32 -9.99 -8.91
N ALA A 200 -26.13 -9.87 -9.97
CA ALA A 200 -26.03 -8.78 -10.93
C ALA A 200 -26.37 -7.41 -10.30
N ILE A 201 -27.38 -7.36 -9.43
CA ILE A 201 -27.76 -6.14 -8.68
C ILE A 201 -26.58 -5.64 -7.86
N SER A 202 -26.00 -6.48 -6.98
CA SER A 202 -24.86 -6.07 -6.16
C SER A 202 -23.67 -5.62 -7.03
N TYR A 203 -23.44 -6.30 -8.16
CA TYR A 203 -22.40 -5.91 -9.10
C TYR A 203 -22.65 -4.53 -9.74
N ILE A 204 -23.90 -4.20 -10.09
CA ILE A 204 -24.27 -2.89 -10.66
C ILE A 204 -24.18 -1.80 -9.58
N GLU A 205 -24.64 -2.07 -8.36
CA GLU A 205 -24.59 -1.14 -7.22
C GLU A 205 -23.16 -0.76 -6.84
N ASP A 206 -22.24 -1.73 -6.73
CA ASP A 206 -20.81 -1.49 -6.50
C ASP A 206 -20.20 -0.57 -7.56
N ARG A 207 -20.71 -0.65 -8.80
CA ARG A 207 -20.24 0.16 -9.93
C ARG A 207 -20.81 1.56 -9.93
N ILE A 208 -22.10 1.72 -9.63
CA ILE A 208 -22.73 3.02 -9.40
C ILE A 208 -21.97 3.75 -8.29
N GLN A 209 -21.70 3.07 -7.17
CA GLN A 209 -20.92 3.63 -6.07
C GLN A 209 -19.50 4.04 -6.52
N ALA A 210 -18.83 3.23 -7.34
CA ALA A 210 -17.51 3.58 -7.87
C ALA A 210 -17.54 4.81 -8.80
N PHE A 211 -18.65 5.02 -9.53
CA PHE A 211 -18.84 6.17 -10.42
C PHE A 211 -19.21 7.44 -9.65
N GLU A 212 -20.03 7.32 -8.62
CA GLU A 212 -20.55 8.42 -7.81
C GLU A 212 -19.63 8.84 -6.68
N ARG A 213 -18.60 8.05 -6.37
CA ARG A 213 -17.57 8.48 -5.41
C ARG A 213 -17.01 9.84 -5.85
N PRO A 214 -17.17 10.89 -5.02
CA PRO A 214 -16.64 12.19 -5.36
C PRO A 214 -15.12 12.07 -5.53
N PHE A 215 -14.57 12.71 -6.57
CA PHE A 215 -13.13 12.84 -6.81
C PHE A 215 -12.38 13.60 -5.67
N SER A 216 -13.01 13.83 -4.51
CA SER A 216 -12.43 14.44 -3.33
C SER A 216 -12.25 13.43 -2.20
N GLN A 217 -11.14 12.70 -2.20
CA GLN A 217 -10.26 12.54 -1.03
C GLN A 217 -9.16 11.50 -1.33
N THR A 218 -7.99 12.05 -1.64
CA THR A 218 -6.70 11.65 -1.06
C THR A 218 -6.77 10.70 0.16
N TYR A 219 -6.18 9.51 0.00
CA TYR A 219 -5.54 8.62 0.99
C TYR A 219 -6.23 8.25 2.32
N LYS A 220 -6.30 6.93 2.60
CA LYS A 220 -5.73 6.32 3.82
C LYS A 220 -5.48 4.81 3.62
N PRO A 221 -4.31 4.26 4.01
CA PRO A 221 -4.07 2.82 4.03
C PRO A 221 -4.82 2.18 5.21
N PHE A 222 -5.46 1.03 4.96
CA PHE A 222 -6.09 0.25 6.01
C PHE A 222 -5.05 -0.64 6.70
N ASN A 223 -4.80 -0.36 7.97
CA ASN A 223 -4.28 -1.33 8.94
C ASN A 223 -5.37 -2.37 9.22
N ARG A 224 -5.02 -3.66 9.08
CA ARG A 224 -5.41 -4.75 9.97
C ARG A 224 -4.28 -5.76 10.00
#